data_AF-A0A924BYC4-F1
#
_entry.id   AF-A0A924BYC4-F1
#
_cell.length_a   1.000
_cell.length_b   1.000
_cell.length_c   1.000
_cell.angle_alpha   90.00
_cell.angle_beta   90.00
_cell.angle_gamma   90.00
#
_symmetry.space_group_name_H-M   'P 1'
#
loop_
_entity.id
_entity.type
_entity.pdbx_description
1 polymer ?
#
loop_
_entity_poly.entity_id
_entity_poly.type
_entity_poly.pdbx_seq_one_letter_code
_entity_poly.pdbx_strand_id
1 'polypeptide(L)'
;MELKHVALIAKEISAPENFVKATVELLEEGGTVPFIARYRKEQTGSLDEVQIITIRDRYEQLGELDKRRTAILKSITEQNKLTPELEKKINAALTMTVLEDLYLPYKQKRKTKGVMAKEKGLEPLSVLMLAQGKEDPIQAASAFVNAELGVKDETEALNGARDIVEEIINEDAELRASLRKIFEQTAMVVSAVGKGKEQEGEKYRDYFEWSEKLSSVPSHRLLAMRRGEKEMVLSLDVVPDEEQAIGSIETKYITSSGPWKELMQQASKGAFKRLLKPSLETEFRLSSKGKADEEAIRVFVDNVRQLLLSSPLGQKNILALDPGFRSGCKMVALNRQGKLIDNTNIYPHEPQRQTAQSGAAIMAWCEKYEIEAIAIGNGTA
;
A
#
# COMPACT_ATOMS: atom_id res chain seq x y z
N MET A 1 -21.88 13.89 -10.75
CA MET A 1 -21.39 12.63 -10.15
C MET A 1 -22.57 11.67 -10.15
N GLU A 2 -22.41 10.42 -10.60
CA GLU A 2 -23.55 9.60 -11.02
C GLU A 2 -24.17 8.76 -9.88
N LEU A 3 -25.51 8.67 -9.90
CA LEU A 3 -26.34 7.80 -9.05
C LEU A 3 -25.91 6.32 -9.06
N LYS A 4 -25.09 5.89 -10.03
CA LYS A 4 -24.59 4.52 -10.18
C LYS A 4 -23.79 4.01 -8.99
N HIS A 5 -23.11 4.90 -8.25
CA HIS A 5 -22.27 4.51 -7.10
C HIS A 5 -23.09 4.28 -5.83
N VAL A 6 -24.26 4.91 -5.73
CA VAL A 6 -25.15 4.78 -4.56
C VAL A 6 -25.56 3.32 -4.36
N ALA A 7 -25.97 2.63 -5.44
CA ALA A 7 -26.37 1.22 -5.37
C ALA A 7 -25.24 0.29 -4.93
N LEU A 8 -24.00 0.56 -5.39
CA LEU A 8 -22.83 -0.20 -4.97
C LEU A 8 -22.53 0.00 -3.49
N ILE A 9 -22.46 1.25 -3.03
CA ILE A 9 -22.19 1.59 -1.64
C ILE A 9 -23.29 1.03 -0.72
N ALA A 10 -24.55 1.19 -1.10
CA ALA A 10 -25.72 0.66 -0.39
C ALA A 10 -25.61 -0.85 -0.15
N LYS A 11 -25.18 -1.61 -1.17
CA LYS A 11 -24.92 -3.04 -1.03
C LYS A 11 -23.75 -3.36 -0.09
N GLU A 12 -22.66 -2.58 -0.16
CA GLU A 12 -21.48 -2.77 0.69
C GLU A 12 -21.81 -2.57 2.18
N ILE A 13 -22.60 -1.54 2.51
CA ILE A 13 -22.96 -1.22 3.90
C ILE A 13 -24.29 -1.82 4.37
N SER A 14 -24.95 -2.61 3.52
CA SER A 14 -26.27 -3.20 3.78
C SER A 14 -27.32 -2.17 4.20
N ALA A 15 -27.36 -1.02 3.52
CA ALA A 15 -28.31 0.05 3.78
C ALA A 15 -29.17 0.34 2.53
N PRO A 16 -30.42 0.80 2.70
CA PRO A 16 -31.24 1.28 1.59
C PRO A 16 -30.59 2.41 0.77
N GLU A 17 -30.70 2.34 -0.56
CA GLU A 17 -30.08 3.30 -1.49
C GLU A 17 -30.52 4.75 -1.25
N ASN A 18 -31.78 4.97 -0.87
CA ASN A 18 -32.32 6.29 -0.57
C ASN A 18 -31.58 6.97 0.60
N PHE A 19 -31.18 6.20 1.62
CA PHE A 19 -30.44 6.74 2.76
C PHE A 19 -28.98 7.02 2.43
N VAL A 20 -28.36 6.17 1.61
CA VAL A 20 -27.01 6.43 1.10
C VAL A 20 -26.99 7.69 0.23
N LYS A 21 -27.98 7.82 -0.66
CA LYS A 21 -28.14 9.01 -1.51
C LYS A 21 -28.29 10.29 -0.67
N ALA A 22 -29.21 10.29 0.29
CA ALA A 22 -29.40 11.45 1.17
C ALA A 22 -28.14 11.79 1.97
N THR A 23 -27.39 10.77 2.42
CA THR A 23 -26.12 10.98 3.12
C THR A 23 -25.07 11.63 2.22
N VAL A 24 -24.95 11.18 0.96
CA VAL A 24 -24.05 11.78 -0.03
C VAL A 24 -24.41 13.24 -0.30
N GLU A 25 -25.69 13.54 -0.51
CA GLU A 25 -26.16 14.91 -0.74
C GLU A 25 -25.80 15.83 0.44
N LEU A 26 -26.04 15.37 1.68
CA LEU A 26 -25.68 16.11 2.89
C LEU A 26 -24.17 16.34 3.04
N LEU A 27 -23.34 15.38 2.60
CA LEU A 27 -21.88 15.52 2.61
C LEU A 27 -21.41 16.52 1.55
N GLU A 28 -21.99 16.50 0.35
CA GLU A 28 -21.70 17.46 -0.73
C GLU A 28 -22.12 18.89 -0.37
N GLU A 29 -23.20 19.05 0.41
CA GLU A 29 -23.63 20.33 0.98
C GLU A 29 -22.73 20.85 2.12
N GLY A 30 -21.68 20.10 2.50
CA GLY A 30 -20.73 20.46 3.55
C GLY A 30 -21.11 20.01 4.95
N GLY A 31 -22.09 19.11 5.08
CA GLY A 31 -22.47 18.50 6.36
C GLY A 31 -21.33 17.66 6.94
N THR A 32 -21.01 17.86 8.22
CA THR A 32 -20.00 17.04 8.91
C THR A 32 -20.59 15.71 9.38
N VAL A 33 -19.75 14.67 9.50
CA VAL A 33 -20.19 13.35 9.99
C VAL A 33 -20.97 13.44 11.32
N PRO A 34 -20.47 14.14 12.38
CA PRO A 34 -21.21 14.23 13.64
C PRO A 34 -22.53 14.99 13.49
N PHE A 35 -22.58 15.99 12.60
CA PHE A 35 -23.80 16.74 12.34
C PHE A 35 -24.87 15.86 11.68
N ILE A 36 -24.49 15.09 10.66
CA ILE A 36 -25.40 14.18 9.95
C ILE A 36 -25.90 13.09 10.89
N ALA A 37 -24.99 12.41 11.60
CA ALA A 37 -25.33 11.32 12.53
C ALA A 37 -26.26 11.78 13.66
N ARG A 38 -26.14 13.04 14.12
CA ARG A 38 -26.94 13.58 15.23
C ARG A 38 -28.25 14.23 14.79
N TYR A 39 -28.23 15.02 13.73
CA TYR A 39 -29.33 15.94 13.37
C TYR A 39 -30.04 15.59 12.06
N ARG A 40 -29.61 14.54 11.35
CA ARG A 40 -30.22 14.10 10.07
C ARG A 40 -30.66 12.64 10.09
N LYS A 41 -30.87 12.06 11.27
CA LYS A 41 -31.25 10.65 11.46
C LYS A 41 -32.45 10.19 10.64
N GLU A 42 -33.50 11.01 10.55
CA GLU A 42 -34.69 10.63 9.79
C GLU A 42 -34.42 10.59 8.28
N GLN A 43 -33.60 11.52 7.78
CA GLN A 43 -33.22 11.59 6.37
C GLN A 43 -32.25 10.47 5.97
N THR A 44 -31.39 10.05 6.90
CA THR A 44 -30.37 9.00 6.66
C THR A 44 -30.77 7.63 7.18
N GLY A 45 -31.98 7.43 7.72
CA GLY A 45 -32.40 6.13 8.26
C GLY A 45 -31.63 5.70 9.52
N SER A 46 -31.15 6.67 10.31
CA SER A 46 -30.36 6.46 11.53
C SER A 46 -29.01 5.76 11.33
N LEU A 47 -28.37 5.96 10.18
CA LEU A 47 -26.97 5.57 9.97
C LEU A 47 -26.06 6.15 11.05
N ASP A 48 -25.15 5.34 11.57
CA ASP A 48 -24.16 5.76 12.55
C ASP A 48 -22.95 6.47 11.92
N GLU A 49 -22.08 7.03 12.75
CA GLU A 49 -20.90 7.77 12.30
C GLU A 49 -19.94 6.90 11.48
N VAL A 50 -19.84 5.60 11.78
CA VAL A 50 -18.95 4.66 11.08
C VAL A 50 -19.47 4.39 9.68
N GLN A 51 -20.78 4.16 9.54
CA GLN A 51 -21.43 3.98 8.25
C GLN A 51 -21.33 5.25 7.39
N ILE A 52 -21.56 6.44 7.96
CA ILE A 52 -21.46 7.71 7.23
C ILE A 52 -20.03 7.97 6.74
N ILE A 53 -19.00 7.69 7.57
CA ILE A 53 -17.59 7.77 7.17
C ILE A 53 -17.32 6.82 5.99
N THR A 54 -17.82 5.58 6.07
CA THR A 54 -17.65 4.58 5.01
C THR A 54 -18.28 5.04 3.71
N ILE A 55 -19.49 5.63 3.75
CA ILE A 55 -20.15 6.21 2.56
C ILE A 55 -19.30 7.31 1.95
N ARG A 56 -18.82 8.27 2.76
CA ARG A 56 -17.97 9.37 2.29
C ARG A 56 -16.73 8.84 1.57
N ASP A 57 -15.97 7.98 2.24
CA ASP A 57 -14.67 7.51 1.75
C ASP A 57 -14.85 6.67 0.47
N ARG A 58 -15.87 5.80 0.41
CA ARG A 58 -16.17 5.01 -0.79
C ARG A 58 -16.67 5.86 -1.94
N TYR A 59 -17.50 6.86 -1.67
CA TYR A 59 -18.00 7.79 -2.68
C TYR A 59 -16.85 8.58 -3.31
N GLU A 60 -15.93 9.10 -2.50
CA GLU A 60 -14.72 9.78 -2.98
C GLU A 60 -13.84 8.85 -3.84
N GLN A 61 -13.58 7.62 -3.37
CA GLN A 61 -12.80 6.64 -4.12
C GLN A 61 -13.41 6.30 -5.50
N LEU A 62 -14.73 6.11 -5.56
CA LEU A 62 -15.44 5.81 -6.80
C LEU A 62 -15.47 7.03 -7.74
N GLY A 63 -15.56 8.24 -7.18
CA GLY A 63 -15.43 9.48 -7.92
C GLY A 63 -14.06 9.64 -8.60
N GLU A 64 -12.98 9.32 -7.88
CA GLU A 64 -11.62 9.31 -8.45
C GLU A 64 -11.44 8.23 -9.53
N LEU A 65 -12.03 7.05 -9.32
CA LEU A 65 -12.05 5.99 -10.34
C LEU A 65 -12.74 6.46 -11.64
N ASP A 66 -13.88 7.15 -11.54
CA ASP A 66 -14.62 7.68 -12.68
C ASP A 66 -13.84 8.78 -13.43
N LYS A 67 -13.22 9.71 -12.69
CA LYS A 67 -12.36 10.74 -13.28
C LYS A 67 -11.22 10.10 -14.08
N ARG A 68 -10.56 9.10 -13.49
CA ARG A 68 -9.47 8.38 -14.16
C ARG A 68 -9.96 7.59 -15.37
N ARG A 69 -11.11 6.93 -15.27
CA ARG A 69 -11.75 6.20 -16.38
C ARG A 69 -11.99 7.12 -17.58
N THR A 70 -12.57 8.29 -17.32
CA THR A 70 -12.85 9.30 -18.35
C THR A 70 -11.56 9.76 -19.03
N ALA A 71 -10.50 10.02 -18.26
CA ALA A 71 -9.20 10.42 -18.81
C ALA A 71 -8.57 9.33 -19.70
N ILE A 72 -8.70 8.06 -19.30
CA ILE A 72 -8.20 6.91 -20.07
C ILE A 72 -8.98 6.74 -21.37
N LEU A 73 -10.32 6.77 -21.32
CA LEU A 73 -11.15 6.70 -22.53
C LEU A 73 -10.79 7.80 -23.52
N LYS A 74 -10.62 9.04 -23.03
CA LYS A 74 -10.20 10.17 -23.86
C LYS A 74 -8.84 9.93 -24.53
N SER A 75 -7.84 9.52 -23.75
CA SER A 75 -6.48 9.22 -24.26
C SER A 75 -6.47 8.14 -25.35
N ILE A 76 -7.23 7.06 -25.16
CA ILE A 76 -7.31 5.96 -26.14
C ILE A 76 -8.08 6.38 -27.39
N THR A 77 -9.13 7.19 -27.22
CA THR A 77 -9.91 7.77 -28.34
C THR A 77 -9.04 8.68 -29.20
N GLU A 78 -8.23 9.56 -28.59
CA GLU A 78 -7.30 10.44 -29.30
C GLU A 78 -6.24 9.66 -30.10
N GLN A 79 -5.93 8.43 -29.70
CA GLN A 79 -5.03 7.52 -30.44
C GLN A 79 -5.74 6.72 -31.55
N ASN A 80 -7.06 6.85 -31.70
CA ASN A 80 -7.90 6.04 -32.59
C ASN A 80 -7.76 4.52 -32.34
N LYS A 81 -7.58 4.13 -31.07
CA LYS A 81 -7.41 2.72 -30.66
C LYS A 81 -8.57 2.19 -29.80
N LEU A 82 -9.61 3.00 -29.57
CA LEU A 82 -10.74 2.59 -28.74
C LEU A 82 -11.68 1.68 -29.54
N THR A 83 -11.67 0.39 -29.23
CA THR A 83 -12.64 -0.57 -29.78
C THR A 83 -13.87 -0.68 -28.87
N PRO A 84 -15.04 -1.08 -29.41
CA PRO A 84 -16.24 -1.30 -28.59
C PRO A 84 -16.01 -2.33 -27.46
N GLU A 85 -15.21 -3.38 -27.70
CA GLU A 85 -14.89 -4.36 -26.64
C GLU A 85 -14.03 -3.75 -25.54
N LEU A 86 -13.04 -2.93 -25.91
CA LEU A 86 -12.16 -2.26 -24.96
C LEU A 86 -12.91 -1.22 -24.13
N GLU A 87 -13.76 -0.42 -24.77
CA GLU A 87 -14.64 0.53 -24.08
C GLU A 87 -15.52 -0.17 -23.05
N LYS A 88 -16.12 -1.30 -23.43
CA LYS A 88 -16.91 -2.13 -22.50
C LYS A 88 -16.08 -2.63 -21.32
N LYS A 89 -14.85 -3.13 -21.56
CA LYS A 89 -13.93 -3.57 -20.49
C LYS A 89 -13.55 -2.42 -19.54
N ILE A 90 -13.26 -1.23 -20.07
CA ILE A 90 -12.89 -0.03 -19.29
C ILE A 90 -14.08 0.44 -18.43
N ASN A 91 -15.29 0.47 -19.00
CA ASN A 91 -16.49 0.85 -18.26
C ASN A 91 -16.87 -0.16 -17.17
N ALA A 92 -16.55 -1.44 -17.37
CA ALA A 92 -16.76 -2.48 -16.36
C ALA A 92 -15.65 -2.56 -15.29
N ALA A 93 -14.55 -1.81 -15.41
CA ALA A 93 -13.45 -1.86 -14.45
C ALA A 93 -13.87 -1.29 -13.09
N LEU A 94 -13.77 -2.13 -12.05
CA LEU A 94 -14.20 -1.83 -10.67
C LEU A 94 -13.09 -1.27 -9.78
N THR A 95 -11.83 -1.38 -10.20
CA THR A 95 -10.68 -0.93 -9.41
C THR A 95 -9.72 -0.11 -10.27
N MET A 96 -8.97 0.77 -9.61
CA MET A 96 -7.94 1.58 -10.26
C MET A 96 -6.89 0.69 -10.94
N THR A 97 -6.51 -0.41 -10.29
CA THR A 97 -5.54 -1.39 -10.81
C THR A 97 -6.00 -1.99 -12.14
N VAL A 98 -7.23 -2.50 -12.23
CA VAL A 98 -7.75 -3.10 -13.47
C VAL A 98 -7.82 -2.07 -14.58
N LEU A 99 -8.19 -0.83 -14.23
CA LEU A 99 -8.25 0.27 -15.17
C LEU A 99 -6.88 0.64 -15.73
N GLU A 100 -5.84 0.70 -14.88
CA GLU A 100 -4.46 0.96 -15.32
C GLU A 100 -3.89 -0.19 -16.17
N ASP A 101 -4.24 -1.45 -15.88
CA ASP A 101 -3.82 -2.59 -16.70
C ASP A 101 -4.39 -2.51 -18.12
N LEU A 102 -5.69 -2.20 -18.25
CA LEU A 102 -6.34 -2.03 -19.55
C LEU A 102 -5.75 -0.85 -20.32
N TYR A 103 -5.27 0.18 -19.61
CA TYR A 103 -4.67 1.36 -20.22
C TYR A 103 -3.18 1.18 -20.58
N LEU A 104 -2.50 0.22 -19.96
CA LEU A 104 -1.05 0.03 -20.07
C LEU A 104 -0.53 0.00 -21.53
N PRO A 105 -1.16 -0.72 -22.48
CA PRO A 105 -0.73 -0.74 -23.88
C PRO A 105 -0.77 0.63 -24.60
N TYR A 106 -1.62 1.54 -24.11
CA TYR A 106 -1.90 2.85 -24.74
C TYR A 106 -1.21 4.01 -24.02
N LYS A 107 -0.49 3.72 -22.93
CA LYS A 107 0.24 4.72 -22.18
C LYS A 107 1.48 5.13 -22.97
N GLN A 108 1.78 6.43 -23.01
CA GLN A 108 3.01 6.92 -23.64
C GLN A 108 4.23 6.27 -22.98
N LYS A 109 5.00 5.51 -23.77
CA LYS A 109 6.14 4.73 -23.29
C LYS A 109 7.42 5.57 -23.30
N ARG A 110 8.28 5.33 -22.30
CA ARG A 110 9.69 5.71 -22.38
C ARG A 110 10.37 4.83 -23.44
N LYS A 111 11.58 5.18 -23.90
CA LYS A 111 12.37 4.32 -24.80
C LYS A 111 12.71 2.98 -24.11
N THR A 112 11.83 1.99 -24.21
CA THR A 112 12.06 0.62 -23.73
C THR A 112 12.79 -0.19 -24.79
N LYS A 113 13.32 -1.36 -24.42
CA LYS A 113 13.95 -2.25 -25.39
C LYS A 113 12.98 -2.70 -26.48
N GLY A 114 11.71 -2.98 -26.12
CA GLY A 114 10.66 -3.29 -27.09
C GLY A 114 10.38 -2.13 -28.05
N VAL A 115 10.28 -0.89 -27.55
CA VAL A 115 10.10 0.30 -28.42
C VAL A 115 11.29 0.47 -29.36
N MET A 116 12.52 0.37 -28.85
CA MET A 116 13.72 0.46 -29.70
C MET A 116 13.76 -0.67 -30.75
N ALA A 117 13.36 -1.89 -30.40
CA ALA A 117 13.28 -2.99 -31.35
C ALA A 117 12.22 -2.75 -32.45
N LYS A 118 11.08 -2.12 -32.11
CA LYS A 118 10.08 -1.69 -33.11
C LYS A 118 10.64 -0.62 -34.05
N GLU A 119 11.37 0.36 -33.52
CA GLU A 119 12.06 1.40 -34.33
C GLU A 119 13.07 0.78 -35.31
N LYS A 120 13.66 -0.38 -34.96
CA LYS A 120 14.55 -1.16 -35.83
C LYS A 120 13.81 -2.05 -36.85
N GLY A 121 12.48 -2.00 -36.91
CA GLY A 121 11.70 -2.78 -37.86
C GLY A 121 11.50 -4.25 -37.49
N LEU A 122 11.72 -4.64 -36.23
CA LEU A 122 11.62 -6.04 -35.77
C LEU A 122 10.21 -6.47 -35.36
N GLU A 123 9.20 -5.59 -35.49
CA GLU A 123 7.82 -5.91 -35.15
C GLU A 123 7.25 -7.10 -35.94
N PRO A 124 7.45 -7.24 -37.26
CA PRO A 124 6.94 -8.40 -37.99
C PRO A 124 7.58 -9.72 -37.52
N LEU A 125 8.85 -9.72 -37.12
CA LEU A 125 9.52 -10.90 -36.55
C LEU A 125 8.92 -11.30 -35.20
N SER A 126 8.54 -10.33 -34.37
CA SER A 126 7.82 -10.61 -33.11
C SER A 126 6.43 -11.23 -33.34
N VAL A 127 5.76 -10.85 -34.44
CA VAL A 127 4.47 -11.44 -34.83
C VAL A 127 4.65 -12.90 -35.27
N LEU A 128 5.70 -13.22 -36.03
CA LEU A 128 6.05 -14.60 -36.37
C LEU A 128 6.35 -15.43 -35.11
N MET A 129 7.13 -14.87 -34.19
CA MET A 129 7.46 -15.49 -32.92
C MET A 129 6.20 -15.80 -32.08
N LEU A 130 5.22 -14.89 -32.04
CA LEU A 130 3.94 -15.13 -31.34
C LEU A 130 3.07 -16.17 -32.04
N ALA A 131 3.06 -16.17 -33.38
CA ALA A 131 2.33 -17.13 -34.19
C ALA A 131 2.88 -18.56 -34.07
N GLN A 132 4.17 -18.72 -33.74
CA GLN A 132 4.83 -20.00 -33.47
C GLN A 132 4.66 -21.01 -34.61
N GLY A 133 4.98 -20.57 -35.84
CA GLY A 133 4.94 -21.41 -37.03
C GLY A 133 5.96 -22.56 -37.04
N LYS A 134 6.09 -23.24 -38.17
CA LYS A 134 7.01 -24.40 -38.34
C LYS A 134 8.36 -24.00 -38.93
N GLU A 135 8.49 -22.78 -39.38
CA GLU A 135 9.71 -22.20 -39.90
C GLU A 135 10.82 -22.15 -38.84
N ASP A 136 12.06 -22.23 -39.30
CA ASP A 136 13.22 -22.08 -38.44
C ASP A 136 13.38 -20.61 -37.99
N PRO A 137 13.53 -20.31 -36.69
CA PRO A 137 13.62 -18.95 -36.18
C PRO A 137 14.82 -18.17 -36.71
N ILE A 138 15.97 -18.83 -36.89
CA ILE A 138 17.19 -18.19 -37.41
C ILE A 138 16.97 -17.83 -38.88
N GLN A 139 16.40 -18.75 -39.66
CA GLN A 139 16.04 -18.47 -41.04
C GLN A 139 15.04 -17.32 -41.15
N ALA A 140 13.99 -17.31 -40.32
CA ALA A 140 13.02 -16.22 -40.28
C ALA A 140 13.68 -14.87 -39.91
N ALA A 141 14.63 -14.87 -38.98
CA ALA A 141 15.35 -13.69 -38.53
C ALA A 141 16.32 -13.11 -39.57
N SER A 142 16.84 -13.93 -40.49
CA SER A 142 17.78 -13.49 -41.54
C SER A 142 17.23 -12.34 -42.39
N ALA A 143 15.91 -12.32 -42.64
CA ALA A 143 15.23 -11.26 -43.39
C ALA A 143 15.18 -9.90 -42.66
N PHE A 144 15.53 -9.88 -41.36
CA PHE A 144 15.46 -8.71 -40.49
C PHE A 144 16.84 -8.21 -40.05
N VAL A 145 17.93 -8.81 -40.54
CA VAL A 145 19.29 -8.33 -40.31
C VAL A 145 19.50 -7.05 -41.11
N ASN A 146 19.79 -5.96 -40.41
CA ASN A 146 20.01 -4.65 -41.02
C ASN A 146 20.99 -3.83 -40.16
N ALA A 147 22.24 -3.75 -40.62
CA ALA A 147 23.31 -3.03 -39.93
C ALA A 147 23.04 -1.52 -39.80
N GLU A 148 22.32 -0.90 -40.76
CA GLU A 148 21.99 0.53 -40.73
C GLU A 148 20.96 0.83 -39.63
N LEU A 149 20.05 -0.10 -39.35
CA LEU A 149 19.13 -0.05 -38.22
C LEU A 149 19.76 -0.60 -36.92
N GLY A 150 21.04 -0.97 -36.95
CA GLY A 150 21.76 -1.49 -35.78
C GLY A 150 21.32 -2.89 -35.36
N VAL A 151 20.97 -3.75 -36.32
CA VAL A 151 20.72 -5.18 -36.16
C VAL A 151 21.81 -5.93 -36.93
N LYS A 152 22.83 -6.44 -36.23
CA LYS A 152 24.06 -6.96 -36.84
C LYS A 152 23.95 -8.40 -37.34
N ASP A 153 23.13 -9.19 -36.68
CA ASP A 153 22.99 -10.62 -36.93
C ASP A 153 21.59 -11.11 -36.52
N GLU A 154 21.28 -12.36 -36.86
CA GLU A 154 20.02 -13.02 -36.56
C GLU A 154 19.76 -13.10 -35.06
N THR A 155 20.82 -13.17 -34.24
CA THR A 155 20.70 -13.23 -32.77
C THR A 155 20.21 -11.89 -32.22
N GLU A 156 20.74 -10.76 -32.70
CA GLU A 156 20.25 -9.42 -32.36
C GLU A 156 18.80 -9.22 -32.84
N ALA A 157 18.45 -9.72 -34.03
CA ALA A 157 17.08 -9.65 -34.54
C ALA A 157 16.10 -10.42 -33.65
N LEU A 158 16.43 -11.67 -33.28
CA LEU A 158 15.61 -12.50 -32.38
C LEU A 158 15.53 -11.91 -30.96
N ASN A 159 16.62 -11.36 -30.43
CA ASN A 159 16.60 -10.70 -29.13
C ASN A 159 15.69 -9.45 -29.14
N GLY A 160 15.72 -8.66 -30.22
CA GLY A 160 14.84 -7.51 -30.38
C GLY A 160 13.37 -7.92 -30.52
N ALA A 161 13.08 -8.96 -31.32
CA ALA A 161 11.74 -9.55 -31.39
C ALA A 161 11.27 -10.06 -30.01
N ARG A 162 12.15 -10.71 -29.25
CA ARG A 162 11.87 -11.15 -27.88
C ARG A 162 11.57 -9.97 -26.95
N ASP A 163 12.34 -8.89 -27.00
CA ASP A 163 12.06 -7.70 -26.18
C ASP A 163 10.68 -7.08 -26.52
N ILE A 164 10.19 -7.19 -27.76
CA ILE A 164 8.82 -6.80 -28.13
C ILE A 164 7.79 -7.76 -27.52
N VAL A 165 8.02 -9.08 -27.63
CA VAL A 165 7.13 -10.10 -27.04
C VAL A 165 7.07 -9.97 -25.51
N GLU A 166 8.20 -9.71 -24.85
CA GLU A 166 8.27 -9.48 -23.40
C GLU A 166 7.35 -8.31 -22.99
N GLU A 167 7.32 -7.24 -23.77
CA GLU A 167 6.44 -6.10 -23.55
C GLU A 167 4.96 -6.46 -23.76
N ILE A 168 4.64 -7.22 -24.82
CA ILE A 168 3.26 -7.69 -25.08
C ILE A 168 2.74 -8.54 -23.91
N ILE A 169 3.56 -9.48 -23.42
CA ILE A 169 3.23 -10.31 -22.25
C ILE A 169 3.03 -9.44 -21.00
N ASN A 170 3.88 -8.43 -20.78
CA ASN A 170 3.77 -7.54 -19.63
C ASN A 170 2.47 -6.72 -19.62
N GLU A 171 1.93 -6.39 -20.80
CA GLU A 171 0.77 -5.53 -20.99
C GLU A 171 -0.57 -6.27 -21.06
N ASP A 172 -0.53 -7.59 -20.97
CA ASP A 172 -1.72 -8.42 -20.96
C ASP A 172 -2.47 -8.33 -19.62
N ALA A 173 -3.56 -7.55 -19.61
CA ALA A 173 -4.36 -7.32 -18.41
C ALA A 173 -4.92 -8.60 -17.77
N GLU A 174 -5.29 -9.59 -18.57
CA GLU A 174 -5.84 -10.86 -18.06
C GLU A 174 -4.74 -11.72 -17.42
N LEU A 175 -3.55 -11.73 -18.02
CA LEU A 175 -2.38 -12.39 -17.42
C LEU A 175 -1.94 -11.68 -16.13
N ARG A 176 -1.91 -10.35 -16.11
CA ARG A 176 -1.60 -9.61 -14.87
C ARG A 176 -2.58 -9.95 -13.76
N ALA A 177 -3.88 -10.06 -14.08
CA ALA A 177 -4.89 -10.50 -13.13
C ALA A 177 -4.68 -11.93 -12.61
N SER A 178 -4.24 -12.88 -13.45
CA SER A 178 -3.90 -14.24 -12.98
C SER A 178 -2.64 -14.26 -12.12
N LEU A 179 -1.61 -13.51 -12.51
CA LEU A 179 -0.37 -13.39 -11.74
C LEU A 179 -0.60 -12.73 -10.36
N ARG A 180 -1.50 -11.76 -10.25
CA ARG A 180 -1.90 -11.20 -8.94
C ARG A 180 -2.44 -12.28 -8.00
N LYS A 181 -3.27 -13.20 -8.50
CA LYS A 181 -3.78 -14.31 -7.69
C LYS A 181 -2.64 -15.21 -7.18
N ILE A 182 -1.61 -15.44 -8.01
CA ILE A 182 -0.41 -16.17 -7.59
C ILE A 182 0.30 -15.40 -6.47
N PHE A 183 0.55 -14.11 -6.64
CA PHE A 183 1.13 -13.28 -5.57
C PHE A 183 0.29 -13.29 -4.29
N GLU A 184 -1.03 -13.12 -4.37
CA GLU A 184 -1.93 -13.19 -3.20
C GLU A 184 -1.79 -14.51 -2.43
N GLN A 185 -1.59 -15.62 -3.16
CA GLN A 185 -1.56 -16.96 -2.61
C GLN A 185 -0.18 -17.41 -2.13
N THR A 186 0.90 -16.97 -2.80
CA THR A 186 2.24 -17.55 -2.63
C THR A 186 3.32 -16.53 -2.30
N ALA A 187 3.03 -15.23 -2.31
CA ALA A 187 4.04 -14.22 -2.00
C ALA A 187 4.63 -14.40 -0.60
N MET A 188 5.95 -14.37 -0.54
CA MET A 188 6.76 -14.39 0.66
C MET A 188 7.41 -13.02 0.84
N VAL A 189 7.41 -12.53 2.07
CA VAL A 189 8.24 -11.40 2.52
C VAL A 189 9.59 -11.97 2.91
N VAL A 190 10.65 -11.54 2.23
CA VAL A 190 12.02 -11.95 2.50
C VAL A 190 12.80 -10.74 2.99
N SER A 191 13.36 -10.82 4.20
CA SER A 191 14.20 -9.79 4.78
C SER A 191 15.60 -10.32 5.04
N ALA A 192 16.60 -9.52 4.70
CA ALA A 192 18.01 -9.84 4.95
C ALA A 192 18.78 -8.61 5.43
N VAL A 193 19.79 -8.80 6.28
CA VAL A 193 20.67 -7.70 6.70
C VAL A 193 21.58 -7.25 5.56
N GLY A 194 21.73 -5.93 5.41
CA GLY A 194 22.70 -5.35 4.51
C GLY A 194 24.12 -5.69 4.95
N LYS A 195 24.98 -6.06 4.00
CA LYS A 195 26.36 -6.47 4.28
C LYS A 195 27.11 -5.41 5.11
N GLY A 196 27.59 -5.79 6.30
CA GLY A 196 28.35 -4.91 7.19
C GLY A 196 27.50 -4.01 8.09
N LYS A 197 26.18 -4.23 8.15
CA LYS A 197 25.24 -3.44 8.97
C LYS A 197 24.74 -4.17 10.22
N GLU A 198 25.38 -5.27 10.60
CA GLU A 198 24.91 -6.14 11.69
C GLU A 198 24.96 -5.43 13.05
N GLN A 199 25.98 -4.58 13.29
CA GLN A 199 26.08 -3.79 14.52
C GLN A 199 25.13 -2.58 14.53
N GLU A 200 25.03 -1.86 13.41
CA GLU A 200 24.10 -0.72 13.25
C GLU A 200 22.64 -1.18 13.40
N GLY A 201 22.36 -2.41 12.94
CA GLY A 201 21.04 -3.00 12.87
C GLY A 201 20.61 -3.82 14.07
N GLU A 202 21.27 -3.73 15.23
CA GLU A 202 20.99 -4.60 16.39
C GLU A 202 19.49 -4.64 16.77
N LYS A 203 18.79 -3.50 16.68
CA LYS A 203 17.33 -3.40 16.91
C LYS A 203 16.45 -4.18 15.91
N TYR A 204 17.01 -4.60 14.78
CA TYR A 204 16.35 -5.37 13.71
C TYR A 204 16.87 -6.81 13.62
N ARG A 205 17.62 -7.28 14.63
CA ARG A 205 18.28 -8.59 14.62
C ARG A 205 17.34 -9.75 14.28
N ASP A 206 16.10 -9.70 14.77
CA ASP A 206 15.06 -10.71 14.50
C ASP A 206 14.70 -10.83 13.00
N TYR A 207 15.06 -9.84 12.18
CA TYR A 207 14.74 -9.75 10.75
C TYR A 207 15.96 -9.83 9.83
N PHE A 208 17.15 -10.20 10.36
CA PHE A 208 18.38 -10.34 9.57
C PHE A 208 18.34 -11.49 8.58
N GLU A 209 17.55 -12.52 8.88
CA GLU A 209 17.26 -13.64 7.99
C GLU A 209 15.82 -14.08 8.27
N TRP A 210 14.88 -13.48 7.54
CA TRP A 210 13.46 -13.72 7.72
C TRP A 210 12.80 -14.07 6.40
N SER A 211 11.92 -15.08 6.43
CA SER A 211 11.06 -15.44 5.31
C SER A 211 9.71 -15.90 5.84
N GLU A 212 8.64 -15.21 5.46
CA GLU A 212 7.28 -15.55 5.88
C GLU A 212 6.28 -15.20 4.77
N LYS A 213 5.18 -15.94 4.68
CA LYS A 213 4.10 -15.66 3.75
C LYS A 213 3.50 -14.28 3.99
N LEU A 214 3.43 -13.44 2.95
CA LEU A 214 2.94 -12.06 3.01
C LEU A 214 1.57 -11.94 3.68
N SER A 215 0.67 -12.89 3.40
CA SER A 215 -0.69 -12.88 3.95
C SER A 215 -0.77 -13.17 5.45
N SER A 216 0.27 -13.75 6.06
CA SER A 216 0.31 -14.07 7.50
C SER A 216 1.15 -13.10 8.32
N VAL A 217 1.98 -12.25 7.69
CA VAL A 217 2.88 -11.35 8.40
C VAL A 217 2.08 -10.35 9.26
N PRO A 218 2.28 -10.32 10.59
CA PRO A 218 1.64 -9.34 11.46
C PRO A 218 2.04 -7.90 11.09
N SER A 219 1.09 -6.96 11.20
CA SER A 219 1.30 -5.53 10.86
C SER A 219 2.58 -4.96 11.48
N HIS A 220 2.78 -5.13 12.79
CA HIS A 220 3.95 -4.57 13.49
C HIS A 220 5.29 -5.12 12.97
N ARG A 221 5.36 -6.40 12.56
CA ARG A 221 6.58 -7.00 12.00
C ARG A 221 6.87 -6.46 10.61
N LEU A 222 5.84 -6.38 9.76
CA LEU A 222 5.98 -5.80 8.43
C LEU A 222 6.45 -4.34 8.51
N LEU A 223 5.88 -3.55 9.44
CA LEU A 223 6.29 -2.16 9.66
C LEU A 223 7.72 -2.04 10.23
N ALA A 224 8.14 -2.97 11.10
CA ALA A 224 9.51 -3.03 11.60
C ALA A 224 10.52 -3.32 10.48
N MET A 225 10.25 -4.34 9.65
CA MET A 225 11.08 -4.67 8.48
C MET A 225 11.17 -3.50 7.50
N ARG A 226 10.05 -2.86 7.17
CA ARG A 226 10.03 -1.66 6.31
C ARG A 226 10.79 -0.48 6.89
N ARG A 227 10.81 -0.34 8.23
CA ARG A 227 11.62 0.68 8.89
C ARG A 227 13.11 0.38 8.73
N GLY A 228 13.51 -0.87 8.94
CA GLY A 228 14.89 -1.31 8.70
C GLY A 228 15.32 -1.13 7.24
N GLU A 229 14.42 -1.39 6.28
CA GLU A 229 14.63 -1.09 4.86
C GLU A 229 14.84 0.41 4.61
N LYS A 230 13.96 1.26 5.14
CA LYS A 230 14.04 2.73 4.98
C LYS A 230 15.33 3.30 5.57
N GLU A 231 15.82 2.71 6.65
CA GLU A 231 17.10 3.04 7.29
C GLU A 231 18.29 2.38 6.59
N MET A 232 18.06 1.70 5.46
CA MET A 232 19.07 1.00 4.66
C MET A 232 19.78 -0.13 5.41
N VAL A 233 19.24 -0.62 6.54
CA VAL A 233 19.81 -1.71 7.34
C VAL A 233 19.41 -3.08 6.82
N LEU A 234 18.16 -3.20 6.38
CA LEU A 234 17.62 -4.43 5.80
C LEU A 234 17.39 -4.25 4.29
N SER A 235 17.53 -5.32 3.52
CA SER A 235 16.80 -5.48 2.26
C SER A 235 15.47 -6.18 2.57
N LEU A 236 14.42 -5.77 1.88
CA LEU A 236 13.10 -6.38 2.00
C LEU A 236 12.59 -6.63 0.59
N ASP A 237 12.16 -7.84 0.27
CA ASP A 237 11.57 -8.23 -1.01
C ASP A 237 10.21 -8.91 -0.80
N VAL A 238 9.32 -8.77 -1.77
CA VAL A 238 8.05 -9.51 -1.82
C VAL A 238 8.02 -10.36 -3.09
N VAL A 239 8.24 -11.66 -2.92
CA VAL A 239 8.51 -12.58 -4.04
C VAL A 239 7.46 -13.67 -4.07
N PRO A 240 6.76 -13.90 -5.21
CA PRO A 240 5.85 -15.02 -5.38
C PRO A 240 6.62 -16.31 -5.66
N ASP A 241 5.91 -17.43 -5.76
CA ASP A 241 6.43 -18.61 -6.45
C ASP A 241 6.74 -18.27 -7.92
N GLU A 242 8.03 -18.11 -8.25
CA GLU A 242 8.47 -17.73 -9.60
C GLU A 242 8.20 -18.83 -10.62
N GLU A 243 8.31 -20.10 -10.24
CA GLU A 243 8.12 -21.23 -11.15
C GLU A 243 6.64 -21.31 -11.55
N GLN A 244 5.74 -21.18 -10.58
CA GLN A 244 4.30 -21.13 -10.83
C GLN A 244 3.92 -19.92 -11.71
N ALA A 245 4.50 -18.75 -11.42
CA ALA A 245 4.23 -17.54 -12.18
C ALA A 245 4.71 -17.64 -13.65
N ILE A 246 5.95 -18.09 -13.87
CA ILE A 246 6.49 -18.31 -15.21
C ILE A 246 5.68 -19.39 -15.95
N GLY A 247 5.36 -20.50 -15.28
CA GLY A 247 4.53 -21.56 -15.86
C GLY A 247 3.14 -21.07 -16.30
N SER A 248 2.53 -20.13 -15.56
CA SER A 248 1.26 -19.51 -15.96
C SER A 248 1.39 -18.65 -17.23
N ILE A 249 2.52 -17.96 -17.41
CA ILE A 249 2.80 -17.19 -18.63
C ILE A 249 3.01 -18.16 -19.80
N GLU A 250 3.84 -19.17 -19.61
CA GLU A 250 4.12 -20.18 -20.62
C GLU A 250 2.85 -20.90 -21.07
N THR A 251 1.95 -21.25 -20.14
CA THR A 251 0.66 -21.87 -20.45
C THR A 251 -0.21 -21.00 -21.37
N LYS A 252 -0.15 -19.68 -21.22
CA LYS A 252 -0.93 -18.75 -22.05
C LYS A 252 -0.28 -18.49 -23.40
N TYR A 253 1.04 -18.36 -23.44
CA TYR A 253 1.76 -17.85 -24.62
C TYR A 253 2.47 -18.92 -25.45
N ILE A 254 2.75 -20.11 -24.92
CA ILE A 254 3.37 -21.20 -25.69
C ILE A 254 2.28 -22.11 -26.24
N THR A 255 2.09 -22.08 -27.55
CA THR A 255 1.00 -22.80 -28.24
C THR A 255 1.50 -23.99 -29.04
N SER A 256 2.81 -24.14 -29.23
CA SER A 256 3.39 -25.24 -29.98
C SER A 256 4.65 -25.82 -29.31
N SER A 257 4.94 -27.08 -29.65
CA SER A 257 6.25 -27.71 -29.38
C SER A 257 7.25 -27.50 -30.53
N GLY A 258 7.01 -26.50 -31.38
CA GLY A 258 7.78 -26.24 -32.58
C GLY A 258 9.07 -25.44 -32.34
N PRO A 259 9.75 -25.01 -33.42
CA PRO A 259 11.06 -24.36 -33.36
C PRO A 259 11.12 -23.10 -32.48
N TRP A 260 10.00 -22.39 -32.33
CA TRP A 260 9.89 -21.14 -31.55
C TRP A 260 9.79 -21.35 -30.03
N LYS A 261 9.59 -22.59 -29.55
CA LYS A 261 9.28 -22.86 -28.13
C LYS A 261 10.32 -22.29 -27.17
N GLU A 262 11.60 -22.54 -27.43
CA GLU A 262 12.68 -22.11 -26.52
C GLU A 262 12.74 -20.57 -26.43
N LEU A 263 12.58 -19.88 -27.56
CA LEU A 263 12.51 -18.41 -27.60
C LEU A 263 11.32 -17.89 -26.80
N MET A 264 10.16 -18.55 -26.86
CA MET A 264 8.98 -18.18 -26.08
C MET A 264 9.15 -18.45 -24.58
N GLN A 265 9.86 -19.50 -24.18
CA GLN A 265 10.23 -19.75 -22.78
C GLN A 265 11.17 -18.65 -22.26
N GLN A 266 12.17 -18.27 -23.07
CA GLN A 266 13.05 -17.15 -22.75
C GLN A 266 12.27 -15.83 -22.63
N ALA A 267 11.32 -15.57 -23.54
CA ALA A 267 10.46 -14.40 -23.49
C ALA A 267 9.59 -14.39 -22.23
N SER A 268 8.99 -15.52 -21.89
CA SER A 268 8.14 -15.67 -20.69
C SER A 268 8.93 -15.38 -19.40
N LYS A 269 10.12 -15.97 -19.28
CA LYS A 269 11.03 -15.72 -18.15
C LYS A 269 11.53 -14.27 -18.12
N GLY A 270 11.85 -13.70 -19.27
CA GLY A 270 12.29 -12.31 -19.42
C GLY A 270 11.21 -11.32 -18.98
N ALA A 271 10.00 -11.47 -19.52
CA ALA A 271 8.83 -10.67 -19.20
C ALA A 271 8.52 -10.73 -17.70
N PHE A 272 8.54 -11.93 -17.12
CA PHE A 272 8.32 -12.11 -15.69
C PHE A 272 9.37 -11.37 -14.86
N LYS A 273 10.65 -11.72 -15.03
CA LYS A 273 11.72 -11.23 -14.13
C LYS A 273 11.98 -9.73 -14.28
N ARG A 274 11.90 -9.19 -15.50
CA ARG A 274 12.30 -7.80 -15.79
C ARG A 274 11.15 -6.80 -15.67
N LEU A 275 9.92 -7.21 -15.97
CA LEU A 275 8.79 -6.28 -16.14
C LEU A 275 7.66 -6.57 -15.16
N LEU A 276 7.11 -7.79 -15.18
CA LEU A 276 5.93 -8.15 -14.40
C LEU A 276 6.24 -8.26 -12.90
N LYS A 277 7.31 -8.98 -12.50
CA LYS A 277 7.68 -9.17 -11.10
C LYS A 277 7.92 -7.83 -10.40
N PRO A 278 8.78 -6.91 -10.89
CA PRO A 278 9.00 -5.63 -10.20
C PRO A 278 7.74 -4.78 -10.07
N SER A 279 6.90 -4.78 -11.12
CA SER A 279 5.64 -4.03 -11.12
C SER A 279 4.63 -4.59 -10.11
N LEU A 280 4.41 -5.91 -10.13
CA LEU A 280 3.48 -6.58 -9.23
C LEU A 280 4.01 -6.56 -7.79
N GLU A 281 5.29 -6.81 -7.58
CA GLU A 281 5.93 -6.68 -6.27
C GLU A 281 5.67 -5.29 -5.67
N THR A 282 5.85 -4.22 -6.44
CA THR A 282 5.56 -2.85 -5.98
C THR A 282 4.09 -2.71 -5.54
N GLU A 283 3.15 -3.27 -6.29
CA GLU A 283 1.71 -3.28 -5.96
C GLU A 283 1.45 -3.99 -4.61
N PHE A 284 2.01 -5.19 -4.43
CA PHE A 284 1.87 -5.96 -3.20
C PHE A 284 2.57 -5.30 -2.01
N ARG A 285 3.68 -4.60 -2.24
CA ARG A 285 4.38 -3.83 -1.20
C ARG A 285 3.53 -2.66 -0.73
N LEU A 286 2.96 -1.88 -1.65
CA LEU A 286 2.13 -0.73 -1.30
C LEU A 286 0.84 -1.16 -0.58
N SER A 287 0.15 -2.18 -1.10
CA SER A 287 -1.08 -2.68 -0.51
C SER A 287 -0.86 -3.33 0.87
N SER A 288 0.18 -4.16 1.02
CA SER A 288 0.51 -4.76 2.33
C SER A 288 0.92 -3.70 3.36
N LYS A 289 1.62 -2.66 2.93
CA LYS A 289 1.93 -1.51 3.79
C LYS A 289 0.64 -0.80 4.21
N GLY A 290 -0.24 -0.46 3.27
CA GLY A 290 -1.50 0.22 3.58
C GLY A 290 -2.32 -0.53 4.63
N LYS A 291 -2.48 -1.85 4.45
CA LYS A 291 -3.16 -2.72 5.43
C LYS A 291 -2.48 -2.73 6.79
N ALA A 292 -1.14 -2.77 6.82
CA ALA A 292 -0.40 -2.75 8.07
C ALA A 292 -0.54 -1.40 8.80
N ASP A 293 -0.45 -0.28 8.06
CA ASP A 293 -0.65 1.07 8.59
C ASP A 293 -2.08 1.22 9.15
N GLU A 294 -3.11 0.78 8.42
CA GLU A 294 -4.51 0.79 8.88
C GLU A 294 -4.70 0.02 10.20
N GLU A 295 -4.16 -1.20 10.30
CA GLU A 295 -4.26 -1.99 11.53
C GLU A 295 -3.53 -1.32 12.70
N ALA A 296 -2.33 -0.78 12.46
CA ALA A 296 -1.57 -0.06 13.48
C ALA A 296 -2.32 1.20 13.95
N ILE A 297 -2.88 1.97 13.02
CA ILE A 297 -3.70 3.15 13.31
C ILE A 297 -4.94 2.74 14.11
N ARG A 298 -5.61 1.63 13.78
CA ARG A 298 -6.78 1.16 14.54
C ARG A 298 -6.43 0.94 16.01
N VAL A 299 -5.30 0.27 16.29
CA VAL A 299 -4.82 0.06 17.66
C VAL A 299 -4.55 1.40 18.38
N PHE A 300 -3.95 2.37 17.68
CA PHE A 300 -3.73 3.70 18.26
C PHE A 300 -5.04 4.45 18.53
N VAL A 301 -6.01 4.37 17.62
CA VAL A 301 -7.34 4.98 17.77
C VAL A 301 -8.05 4.38 18.97
N ASP A 302 -8.02 3.06 19.13
CA ASP A 302 -8.64 2.38 20.28
C ASP A 302 -7.99 2.80 21.60
N ASN A 303 -6.65 2.88 21.65
CA ASN A 303 -5.91 3.35 22.82
C ASN A 303 -6.26 4.80 23.18
N VAL A 304 -6.28 5.71 22.20
CA VAL A 304 -6.63 7.12 22.42
C VAL A 304 -8.08 7.25 22.86
N ARG A 305 -9.00 6.49 22.25
CA ARG A 305 -10.42 6.48 22.63
C ARG A 305 -10.60 6.05 24.08
N GLN A 306 -9.90 5.00 24.52
CA GLN A 306 -9.95 4.55 25.92
C GLN A 306 -9.42 5.63 26.89
N LEU A 307 -8.33 6.31 26.53
CA LEU A 307 -7.79 7.39 27.33
C LEU A 307 -8.75 8.58 27.43
N LEU A 308 -9.35 9.00 26.32
CA LEU A 308 -10.29 10.13 26.27
C LEU A 308 -11.61 9.85 26.98
N LEU A 309 -12.06 8.60 26.99
CA LEU A 309 -13.31 8.17 27.65
C LEU A 309 -13.08 7.61 29.05
N SER A 310 -11.87 7.72 29.59
CA SER A 310 -11.57 7.30 30.96
C SER A 310 -12.40 8.11 31.95
N SER A 311 -12.89 7.44 33.00
CA SER A 311 -13.71 8.09 34.03
C SER A 311 -12.95 9.26 34.65
N PRO A 312 -13.50 10.48 34.63
CA PRO A 312 -12.83 11.62 35.24
C PRO A 312 -12.78 11.43 36.76
N LEU A 313 -11.62 11.70 37.36
CA LEU A 313 -11.44 11.68 38.83
C LEU A 313 -12.36 12.70 39.54
N GLY A 314 -12.81 13.72 38.82
CA GLY A 314 -13.63 14.80 39.34
C GLY A 314 -12.80 15.92 39.98
N GLN A 315 -13.47 16.76 40.76
CA GLN A 315 -12.89 17.97 41.34
C GLN A 315 -12.14 17.64 42.64
N LYS A 316 -10.82 17.53 42.57
CA LYS A 316 -9.93 17.17 43.68
C LYS A 316 -8.70 18.07 43.71
N ASN A 317 -8.16 18.33 44.90
CA ASN A 317 -6.80 18.87 45.00
C ASN A 317 -5.80 17.77 44.60
N ILE A 318 -4.97 18.06 43.60
CA ILE A 318 -4.10 17.05 42.96
C ILE A 318 -2.64 17.44 43.11
N LEU A 319 -1.82 16.47 43.52
CA LEU A 319 -0.37 16.53 43.37
C LEU A 319 0.00 15.73 42.12
N ALA A 320 0.50 16.39 41.08
CA ALA A 320 0.95 15.75 39.86
C ALA A 320 2.48 15.60 39.86
N LEU A 321 2.94 14.39 39.56
CA LEU A 321 4.35 14.02 39.47
C LEU A 321 4.65 13.56 38.03
N ASP A 322 5.59 14.25 37.38
CA ASP A 322 6.21 13.81 36.12
C ASP A 322 7.58 13.21 36.43
N PRO A 323 7.72 11.87 36.45
CA PRO A 323 8.96 11.22 36.84
C PRO A 323 10.13 11.54 35.91
N GLY A 324 11.34 11.56 36.45
CA GLY A 324 12.55 11.70 35.67
C GLY A 324 13.81 11.44 36.47
N PHE A 325 14.83 10.87 35.81
CA PHE A 325 16.15 10.66 36.40
C PHE A 325 16.96 11.97 36.40
N ARG A 326 17.69 12.24 35.30
CA ARG A 326 18.65 13.35 35.21
C ARG A 326 18.01 14.73 35.42
N SER A 327 16.79 14.94 34.93
CA SER A 327 16.07 16.21 35.08
C SER A 327 15.33 16.35 36.42
N GLY A 328 15.35 15.32 37.27
CA GLY A 328 14.47 15.20 38.43
C GLY A 328 13.01 14.96 38.05
N CYS A 329 12.20 14.71 39.08
CA CYS A 329 10.75 14.60 38.98
C CYS A 329 10.13 15.98 39.19
N LYS A 330 9.27 16.42 38.26
CA LYS A 330 8.54 17.69 38.42
C LYS A 330 7.32 17.44 39.27
N MET A 331 7.12 18.27 40.27
CA MET A 331 6.03 18.19 41.23
C MET A 331 5.17 19.44 41.12
N VAL A 332 3.86 19.25 40.92
CA VAL A 332 2.90 20.32 40.68
C VAL A 332 1.69 20.13 41.60
N ALA A 333 1.25 21.19 42.28
CA ALA A 333 0.01 21.20 43.05
C ALA A 333 -1.09 21.94 42.29
N LEU A 334 -2.25 21.30 42.11
CA LEU A 334 -3.44 21.85 41.46
C LEU A 334 -4.61 21.88 42.44
N ASN A 335 -5.43 22.94 42.40
CA ASN A 335 -6.66 22.99 43.20
C ASN A 335 -7.80 22.19 42.54
N ARG A 336 -8.95 22.08 43.22
CA ARG A 336 -10.18 21.40 42.72
C ARG A 336 -10.70 21.87 41.35
N GLN A 337 -10.30 23.04 40.86
CA GLN A 337 -10.68 23.58 39.55
C GLN A 337 -9.61 23.33 38.47
N GLY A 338 -8.50 22.67 38.80
CA GLY A 338 -7.36 22.47 37.91
C GLY A 338 -6.43 23.67 37.81
N LYS A 339 -6.58 24.69 38.67
CA LYS A 339 -5.68 25.85 38.69
C LYS A 339 -4.36 25.47 39.36
N LEU A 340 -3.25 25.84 38.72
CA LEU A 340 -1.92 25.74 39.29
C LEU A 340 -1.80 26.55 40.60
N ILE A 341 -1.40 25.88 41.67
CA ILE A 341 -1.11 26.50 42.97
C ILE A 341 0.40 26.72 43.11
N ASP A 342 1.19 25.66 42.89
CA ASP A 342 2.65 25.67 43.10
C ASP A 342 3.34 24.61 42.24
N ASN A 343 4.63 24.79 41.95
CA ASN A 343 5.47 23.80 41.27
C ASN A 343 6.92 23.82 41.77
N THR A 344 7.57 22.66 41.74
CA THR A 344 8.99 22.50 42.08
C THR A 344 9.56 21.23 41.45
N ASN A 345 10.87 21.04 41.54
CA ASN A 345 11.54 19.81 41.14
C ASN A 345 12.10 19.09 42.37
N ILE A 346 11.94 17.78 42.40
CA ILE A 346 12.53 16.88 43.39
C ILE A 346 13.45 15.88 42.69
N TYR A 347 14.46 15.37 43.38
CA TYR A 347 15.49 14.50 42.79
C TYR A 347 15.63 13.16 43.54
N PRO A 348 14.56 12.33 43.58
CA PRO A 348 14.58 11.10 44.38
C PRO A 348 15.48 10.01 43.80
N HIS A 349 15.77 10.07 42.50
CA HIS A 349 16.50 9.03 41.76
C HIS A 349 17.93 9.46 41.40
N GLU A 350 18.64 8.59 40.67
CA GLU A 350 19.97 8.90 40.12
C GLU A 350 19.95 10.11 39.18
N PRO A 351 21.00 10.95 39.19
CA PRO A 351 22.26 10.80 39.94
C PRO A 351 22.27 11.39 41.37
N GLN A 352 21.26 12.16 41.79
CA GLN A 352 21.30 12.90 43.06
C GLN A 352 20.88 12.06 44.27
N ARG A 353 20.00 11.07 44.09
CA ARG A 353 19.48 10.16 45.12
C ARG A 353 18.98 10.87 46.39
N GLN A 354 18.33 12.03 46.24
CA GLN A 354 17.75 12.81 47.35
C GLN A 354 16.40 12.22 47.79
N THR A 355 16.30 10.90 47.96
CA THR A 355 15.04 10.19 48.20
C THR A 355 14.34 10.67 49.47
N ALA A 356 15.07 10.80 50.58
CA ALA A 356 14.50 11.25 51.87
C ALA A 356 13.99 12.69 51.80
N GLN A 357 14.78 13.60 51.21
CA GLN A 357 14.41 15.01 51.04
C GLN A 357 13.19 15.15 50.12
N SER A 358 13.16 14.40 49.01
CA SER A 358 12.05 14.39 48.07
C SER A 358 10.76 13.86 48.70
N GLY A 359 10.86 12.80 49.51
CA GLY A 359 9.73 12.27 50.29
C GLY A 359 9.19 13.28 51.30
N ALA A 360 10.08 13.99 52.01
CA ALA A 360 9.66 15.04 52.94
C ALA A 360 8.95 16.20 52.24
N ALA A 361 9.44 16.61 51.05
CA ALA A 361 8.79 17.65 50.25
C ALA A 361 7.38 17.25 49.80
N ILE A 362 7.20 16.00 49.35
CA ILE A 362 5.89 15.46 48.98
C ILE A 362 4.92 15.50 50.17
N MET A 363 5.34 15.00 51.34
CA MET A 363 4.50 14.99 52.54
C MET A 363 4.09 16.39 52.96
N ALA A 364 5.04 17.34 52.95
CA ALA A 364 4.76 18.74 53.29
C ALA A 364 3.73 19.38 52.34
N TRP A 365 3.78 19.05 51.05
CA TRP A 365 2.82 19.56 50.06
C TRP A 365 1.46 18.89 50.18
N CYS A 366 1.42 17.60 50.52
CA CYS A 366 0.17 16.89 50.80
C CYS A 366 -0.60 17.58 51.95
N GLU A 367 0.08 17.94 53.03
CA GLU A 367 -0.52 18.65 54.17
C GLU A 367 -0.87 20.10 53.82
N LYS A 368 0.07 20.86 53.26
CA LYS A 368 -0.10 22.30 52.98
C LYS A 368 -1.25 22.59 52.01
N TYR A 369 -1.43 21.75 50.99
CA TYR A 369 -2.41 21.96 49.92
C TYR A 369 -3.64 21.06 50.03
N GLU A 370 -3.80 20.33 51.13
CA GLU A 370 -4.91 19.40 51.38
C GLU A 370 -5.12 18.46 50.18
N ILE A 371 -4.05 17.81 49.73
CA ILE A 371 -4.05 16.98 48.53
C ILE A 371 -4.95 15.77 48.75
N GLU A 372 -5.88 15.53 47.82
CA GLU A 372 -6.83 14.42 47.86
C GLU A 372 -6.42 13.27 46.92
N ALA A 373 -5.60 13.55 45.91
CA ALA A 373 -5.12 12.55 44.95
C ALA A 373 -3.72 12.89 44.41
N ILE A 374 -2.95 11.84 44.10
CA ILE A 374 -1.63 11.97 43.48
C ILE A 374 -1.68 11.36 42.09
N ALA A 375 -1.39 12.16 41.06
CA ALA A 375 -1.26 11.70 39.68
C ALA A 375 0.22 11.49 39.36
N ILE A 376 0.58 10.31 38.83
CA ILE A 376 1.95 9.96 38.50
C ILE A 376 2.02 9.61 37.01
N GLY A 377 2.88 10.30 36.26
CA GLY A 377 3.13 9.98 34.86
C GLY A 377 3.71 8.58 34.70
N ASN A 378 3.28 7.84 33.69
CA ASN A 378 3.79 6.51 33.35
C ASN A 378 5.05 6.56 32.45
N GLY A 379 5.79 7.67 32.53
CA GLY A 379 7.03 7.90 31.79
C GLY A 379 8.24 7.21 32.40
N THR A 380 9.43 7.59 31.96
CA THR A 380 10.69 6.99 32.41
C THR A 380 11.11 7.47 33.81
N ALA A 381 10.90 6.64 34.84
CA ALA A 381 11.70 6.49 36.06
C ALA A 381 10.99 5.61 37.08
#